data_AF-F0BB96-F1
#
_entry.id   AF-F0BB96-F1
#
_cell.length_a   1.000
_cell.length_b   1.000
_cell.length_c   1.000
_cell.angle_alpha   90.00
_cell.angle_beta   90.00
_cell.angle_gamma   90.00
#
_symmetry.space_group_name_H-M   'P 1'
#
loop_
_entity.id
_entity.type
_entity.pdbx_description
1 polymer ?
#
loop_
_entity_poly.entity_id
_entity_poly.type
_entity_poly.pdbx_seq_one_letter_code
_entity_poly.pdbx_strand_id
1 'polypeptide(L)' 'MESQAPGQTRWLSTAFVYHRDRAAPIATIEGAGEGDYRGDAREQALRVGSCLADFLDPKEYRTCELDGQ' A
#
# COMPACT_ATOMS: atom_id res chain seq x y z
N MET A 1 -4.74 -1.66 4.77
CA MET A 1 -5.17 -2.79 5.61
C MET A 1 -4.61 -2.55 6.99
N GLU A 2 -5.46 -2.50 8.00
CA GLU A 2 -5.06 -2.26 9.38
C GLU A 2 -5.07 -3.57 10.16
N SER A 3 -4.03 -3.79 10.96
CA SER A 3 -3.88 -4.97 11.80
C SER A 3 -3.36 -4.56 13.18
N GLN A 4 -3.72 -5.36 14.18
CA GLN A 4 -3.19 -5.26 15.53
C GLN A 4 -2.93 -6.68 16.01
N ALA A 5 -1.69 -6.97 16.40
CA ALA A 5 -1.34 -8.30 16.91
C ALA A 5 -1.88 -8.49 18.34
N PRO A 6 -2.20 -9.72 18.75
CA PRO A 6 -2.62 -10.00 20.12
C PRO A 6 -1.57 -9.50 21.13
N GLY A 7 -2.00 -8.71 22.11
CA GLY A 7 -1.12 -8.14 23.14
C GLY A 7 -0.35 -6.88 22.72
N GLN A 8 -0.48 -6.41 21.48
CA GLN A 8 0.03 -5.11 21.05
C GLN A 8 -1.04 -4.03 21.28
N THR A 9 -0.62 -2.87 21.77
CA THR A 9 -1.51 -1.70 21.90
C THR A 9 -1.56 -0.87 20.63
N ARG A 10 -0.53 -0.98 19.77
CA ARG A 10 -0.42 -0.22 18.53
C ARG A 10 -1.10 -0.91 17.37
N TRP A 11 -1.70 -0.10 16.51
CA TRP A 11 -2.20 -0.48 15.20
C TRP A 11 -1.11 -0.29 14.16
N LEU A 12 -0.99 -1.26 13.25
CA LEU A 12 -0.17 -1.17 12.06
C LEU A 12 -1.06 -1.10 10.84
N SER A 13 -0.60 -0.40 9.81
CA SER A 13 -1.31 -0.29 8.54
C SER A 13 -0.37 -0.57 7.37
N THR A 14 -0.78 -1.49 6.50
CA THR A 14 -0.15 -1.76 5.21
C THR A 14 -0.84 -0.95 4.12
N ALA A 15 -0.05 -0.26 3.31
CA ALA A 15 -0.52 0.46 2.13
C ALA A 15 -0.37 -0.42 0.88
N PHE A 16 -1.41 -0.44 0.05
CA PHE A 16 -1.40 -1.12 -1.24
C PHE A 16 -1.74 -0.10 -2.32
N VAL A 17 -0.87 0.02 -3.32
CA VAL A 17 -1.09 0.89 -4.48
C VAL A 17 -1.52 0.01 -5.63
N TYR A 18 -2.66 0.34 -6.23
CA TYR A 18 -3.23 -0.40 -7.36
C TYR A 18 -3.23 0.46 -8.61
N HIS A 19 -3.06 -0.19 -9.75
CA HIS A 19 -3.36 0.39 -11.06
C HIS A 19 -4.64 -0.23 -11.60
N ARG A 20 -5.46 0.55 -12.31
CA ARG A 20 -6.75 0.08 -12.85
C ARG A 20 -6.59 -1.16 -13.73
N ASP A 21 -5.53 -1.18 -14.52
CA ASP A 21 -5.28 -2.23 -15.52
C ASP A 21 -4.45 -3.41 -14.93
N ARG A 22 -4.35 -3.54 -13.60
CA ARG A 22 -3.69 -4.67 -12.95
C ARG A 22 -4.60 -5.34 -11.92
N ALA A 23 -4.63 -6.67 -11.96
CA ALA A 23 -5.35 -7.47 -10.96
C ALA A 23 -4.63 -7.51 -9.59
N ALA A 24 -3.32 -7.26 -9.56
CA ALA A 24 -2.49 -7.25 -8.36
C ALA A 24 -2.01 -5.83 -8.02
N PRO A 25 -1.70 -5.53 -6.74
CA PRO A 25 -1.11 -4.25 -6.38
C PRO A 25 0.22 -4.04 -7.11
N ILE A 26 0.44 -2.82 -7.62
CA ILE A 26 1.70 -2.42 -8.25
C ILE A 26 2.79 -2.12 -7.22
N ALA A 27 2.39 -1.82 -5.98
CA ALA A 27 3.31 -1.72 -4.84
C ALA A 27 2.59 -2.04 -3.54
N THR A 28 3.34 -2.60 -2.59
CA THR A 28 2.89 -2.90 -1.23
C THR A 28 3.92 -2.35 -0.26
N ILE A 29 3.47 -1.61 0.75
CA ILE A 29 4.31 -1.13 1.84
C ILE A 29 3.73 -1.65 3.15
N GLU A 30 4.38 -2.67 3.69
CA GLU A 30 4.06 -3.21 5.01
C GLU A 30 4.52 -2.22 6.09
N GLY A 31 3.69 -2.03 7.13
CA GLY A 31 4.00 -1.07 8.19
C GLY A 31 4.07 0.40 7.75
N ALA A 32 3.38 0.75 6.65
CA ALA A 32 3.29 2.12 6.14
C ALA A 32 2.71 3.13 7.14
N GLY A 33 2.00 2.66 8.17
CA GLY A 33 1.58 3.50 9.28
C GLY A 33 1.50 2.75 10.60
N GLU A 34 1.69 3.50 11.69
CA GLU A 34 1.59 3.01 13.06
C GLU A 34 0.86 4.05 13.93
N GLY A 35 0.04 3.61 14.88
CA GLY A 35 -0.59 4.53 15.83
C GLY A 35 -1.31 3.83 16.97
N ASP A 36 -1.57 4.57 18.05
CA ASP A 36 -2.37 4.07 19.17
C ASP A 36 -3.84 3.84 18.78
N TYR A 37 -4.33 4.58 17.78
CA TYR A 37 -5.62 4.35 17.15
C TYR A 37 -5.47 3.87 15.72
N ARG A 38 -6.39 2.99 15.32
CA ARG A 38 -6.50 2.48 13.95
C ARG A 38 -6.58 3.60 12.90
N GLY A 39 -7.26 4.69 13.24
CA GLY A 39 -7.44 5.85 12.36
C GLY A 39 -6.11 6.53 12.01
N ASP A 40 -5.26 6.78 13.01
CA ASP A 40 -3.96 7.41 12.82
C ASP A 40 -3.02 6.55 11.98
N ALA A 41 -2.92 5.25 12.29
CA ALA A 41 -2.13 4.30 11.52
C ALA A 41 -2.59 4.26 10.04
N ARG A 42 -3.91 4.29 9.82
CA ARG A 42 -4.49 4.32 8.48
C ARG A 42 -4.17 5.63 7.75
N GLU A 43 -4.32 6.77 8.40
CA GLU A 43 -4.07 8.07 7.78
C GLU A 43 -2.60 8.21 7.38
N GLN A 44 -1.68 7.74 8.22
CA GLN A 44 -0.26 7.68 7.90
C GLN A 44 -0.01 6.77 6.68
N ALA A 45 -0.56 5.56 6.68
CA ALA A 45 -0.39 4.64 5.55
C ALA A 45 -0.97 5.18 4.24
N LEU A 46 -2.09 5.92 4.29
CA LEU A 46 -2.65 6.60 3.12
C LEU A 46 -1.72 7.70 2.60
N ARG A 47 -1.17 8.55 3.50
CA ARG A 47 -0.22 9.59 3.11
C ARG A 47 1.02 9.00 2.44
N VAL A 48 1.58 7.93 3.00
CA VAL A 48 2.75 7.23 2.42
C VAL A 48 2.40 6.58 1.08
N GLY A 49 1.26 5.89 0.98
CA GLY A 49 0.81 5.25 -0.25
C GLY A 49 0.53 6.24 -1.39
N SER A 50 -0.10 7.39 -1.06
CA SER A 50 -0.32 8.48 -2.03
C SER A 50 0.98 9.11 -2.49
N CYS A 51 1.94 9.32 -1.58
CA CYS A 51 3.27 9.80 -1.92
C CYS A 51 3.96 8.84 -2.88
N LEU A 52 3.99 7.53 -2.55
CA LEU A 52 4.58 6.52 -3.44
C LEU A 52 3.93 6.52 -4.83
N ALA A 53 2.60 6.60 -4.90
CA ALA A 53 1.86 6.61 -6.16
C ALA A 53 2.30 7.76 -7.10
N ASP A 54 2.71 8.91 -6.54
CA ASP A 54 3.22 10.05 -7.31
C ASP A 54 4.61 9.79 -7.92
N PHE A 55 5.41 8.91 -7.29
CA PHE A 55 6.76 8.56 -7.73
C PHE A 55 6.86 7.30 -8.61
N LEU A 56 5.79 6.50 -8.72
CA LEU A 56 5.82 5.29 -9.53
C LEU A 56 5.82 5.63 -11.03
N ASP A 57 6.87 5.21 -11.73
CA ASP A 57 6.95 5.40 -13.19
C ASP A 57 5.94 4.48 -13.91
N PRO A 58 5.05 5.02 -14.77
CA PRO A 58 4.08 4.22 -15.51
C PRO A 58 4.66 3.10 -16.36
N LYS A 59 5.89 3.22 -16.84
CA LYS A 59 6.53 2.18 -17.65
C LYS A 59 6.83 0.94 -16.83
N GLU A 60 7.17 1.09 -15.55
CA GLU A 60 7.50 -0.03 -14.64
C GLU A 60 6.28 -0.91 -14.38
N TYR A 61 5.07 -0.32 -14.35
CA TYR A 61 3.83 -1.06 -14.12
C TYR A 61 2.94 -1.24 -15.35
N ARG A 62 3.35 -0.78 -16.55
CA ARG A 62 2.65 -1.05 -17.82
C ARG A 62 3.24 -2.21 -18.62
N THR A 63 4.42 -2.73 -18.26
CA THR A 63 5.22 -3.67 -19.07
C THR A 63 4.82 -5.15 -19.02
N CYS A 64 3.76 -5.55 -18.31
CA CYS A 64 3.34 -6.95 -18.25
C CYS A 64 1.87 -7.14 -18.58
N GLU A 65 1.53 -7.14 -19.87
CA GLU A 65 0.43 -7.92 -20.49
C GLU A 65 0.71 -8.19 -22.00
N LEU A 66 1.98 -8.41 -22.39
CA LEU A 66 2.35 -8.84 -23.75
C LEU A 66 3.20 -10.12 -23.78
N ASP A 67 3.08 -10.96 -22.74
CA ASP A 67 3.59 -12.34 -22.78
C ASP A 67 2.43 -13.29 -22.47
N GLY A 68 1.67 -13.57 -23.52
CA GLY A 68 0.44 -14.36 -23.52
C GLY A 68 -0.03 -14.55 -24.94
N GLN A 69 0.88 -15.01 -25.80
CA GLN A 69 0.64 -15.44 -27.17
C GLN A 69 0.18 -16.89 -27.20
#